data_AF-A0AA39JTN3-F1
#
_entry.id   AF-A0AA39JTN3-F1
#
_cell.length_a   1.000
_cell.length_b   1.000
_cell.length_c   1.000
_cell.angle_alpha   90.00
_cell.angle_beta   90.00
_cell.angle_gamma   90.00
#
_symmetry.space_group_name_H-M   'P 1'
#
loop_
_entity.id
_entity.type
_entity.pdbx_description
1 polymer ?
#
loop_
_entity_poly.entity_id
_entity_poly.type
_entity_poly.pdbx_seq_one_letter_code
_entity_poly.pdbx_strand_id
1 'polypeptide(L)' 'MAFLLQTSVVLALALAFVNAAPAAEVTVVPLSTFTASRIEHALVNYSPYLVDVTSMITFTQFSTSTAEVASATE' A
#
# COMPACT_ATOMS: atom_id res chain seq x y z
N MET A 1 41.26 -18.59 16.92
CA MET A 1 40.86 -17.93 15.66
C MET A 1 39.67 -18.58 14.95
N ALA A 2 39.42 -19.89 15.10
CA ALA A 2 38.31 -20.58 14.41
C ALA A 2 36.89 -20.11 14.79
N PHE A 3 36.65 -19.72 16.05
CA PHE A 3 35.31 -19.33 16.53
C PHE A 3 34.75 -18.07 15.84
N LEU A 4 35.60 -17.06 15.61
CA LEU A 4 35.20 -15.80 14.94
C LEU A 4 34.95 -16.00 13.42
N LEU A 5 35.65 -16.95 12.81
CA LEU A 5 35.43 -17.33 11.41
C LEU A 5 34.10 -18.09 11.25
N GLN A 6 33.75 -18.95 12.21
CA GLN A 6 32.47 -19.66 12.19
C GLN A 6 31.28 -18.71 12.37
N THR A 7 31.36 -17.76 13.29
CA THR A 7 30.26 -16.79 13.52
C THR A 7 30.06 -15.82 12.36
N SER A 8 31.13 -15.38 11.71
CA SER A 8 31.03 -14.50 10.52
C SER A 8 30.43 -15.21 9.31
N VAL A 9 30.73 -16.49 9.11
CA VAL A 9 30.12 -17.30 8.04
C VAL A 9 28.62 -17.50 8.28
N VAL A 10 28.21 -17.79 9.52
CA VAL A 10 26.79 -17.95 9.87
C VAL A 10 26.03 -16.63 9.70
N LEU A 11 26.63 -15.51 10.08
CA LEU A 11 26.03 -14.19 9.89
C LEU A 11 25.90 -13.82 8.41
N ALA A 12 26.93 -14.06 7.60
CA ALA A 12 26.89 -13.81 6.16
C ALA A 12 25.83 -14.68 5.46
N LEU A 13 25.69 -15.93 5.90
CA LEU A 13 24.68 -16.84 5.39
C LEU A 13 23.26 -16.40 5.78
N ALA A 14 23.07 -15.93 7.02
CA ALA A 14 21.80 -15.36 7.46
C ALA A 14 21.42 -14.09 6.68
N LEU A 15 22.37 -13.19 6.42
CA LEU A 15 22.13 -12.00 5.58
C LEU A 15 21.77 -12.38 4.14
N ALA A 16 22.41 -13.41 3.59
CA ALA A 16 22.09 -13.90 2.25
C ALA A 16 20.66 -14.46 2.19
N PHE A 17 20.22 -15.21 3.20
CA PHE A 17 18.85 -15.72 3.27
C PHE A 17 17.79 -14.62 3.45
N VAL A 18 18.08 -13.56 4.21
CA VAL A 18 17.16 -12.42 4.37
C VAL A 18 17.03 -11.63 3.07
N ASN A 19 18.13 -11.43 2.33
CA ASN A 19 18.11 -10.73 1.03
C ASN A 19 17.58 -11.60 -0.12
N ALA A 20 17.61 -12.93 0.02
CA ALA A 20 17.03 -13.86 -0.94
C ALA A 20 15.55 -14.16 -0.67
N ALA A 21 14.97 -13.64 0.40
CA ALA A 21 13.54 -13.74 0.62
C ALA A 21 12.82 -13.04 -0.54
N PRO A 22 11.92 -13.74 -1.27
CA PRO A 22 11.21 -13.13 -2.37
C PRO A 22 10.40 -11.95 -1.82
N ALA A 23 10.61 -10.75 -2.40
CA ALA A 23 9.69 -9.65 -2.21
C ALA A 23 8.33 -10.13 -2.69
N ALA A 24 7.39 -10.35 -1.76
CA ALA A 24 6.04 -10.76 -2.11
C ALA A 24 5.49 -9.73 -3.11
N GLU A 25 5.20 -10.17 -4.33
CA GLU A 25 4.63 -9.30 -5.35
C GLU A 25 3.22 -8.92 -4.91
N VAL A 26 3.09 -7.71 -4.37
CA VAL A 26 1.79 -7.16 -4.00
C VAL A 26 1.09 -6.74 -5.28
N THR A 27 0.12 -7.54 -5.70
CA THR A 27 -0.73 -7.18 -6.83
C THR A 27 -1.84 -6.27 -6.32
N VAL A 28 -1.93 -5.06 -6.87
CA VAL A 28 -2.98 -4.09 -6.57
C VAL A 28 -4.02 -4.16 -7.68
N VAL A 29 -5.24 -4.60 -7.34
CA VAL A 29 -6.34 -4.72 -8.31
C VAL A 29 -7.45 -3.73 -7.94
N PRO A 30 -7.93 -2.89 -8.90
CA PRO A 30 -9.10 -2.05 -8.64
C PRO A 30 -10.34 -2.92 -8.46
N LEU A 31 -11.04 -2.73 -7.33
CA LEU A 31 -12.25 -3.49 -7.00
C LEU A 31 -13.51 -2.78 -7.49
N SER A 32 -13.65 -1.53 -7.08
CA SER A 32 -14.85 -0.75 -7.33
C SER A 32 -14.51 0.73 -7.39
N THR A 33 -15.26 1.44 -8.22
CA THR A 33 -15.22 2.90 -8.28
C THR A 33 -16.61 3.41 -7.94
N PHE A 34 -16.69 4.33 -6.99
CA PHE A 34 -17.95 4.98 -6.65
C PHE A 34 -17.77 6.49 -6.67
N THR A 35 -18.84 7.18 -7.08
CA THR A 35 -18.89 8.64 -7.13
C THR A 35 -19.91 9.12 -6.12
N ALA A 36 -19.50 10.08 -5.29
CA ALA A 36 -20.36 10.71 -4.30
C ALA A 36 -20.42 12.22 -4.55
N SER A 37 -21.56 12.83 -4.24
CA SER A 37 -21.67 14.27 -4.15
C SER A 37 -21.11 14.76 -2.83
N ARG A 38 -20.22 15.74 -2.89
CA ARG A 38 -19.77 16.51 -1.73
C ARG A 38 -20.45 17.86 -1.77
N ILE A 39 -21.11 18.19 -0.66
CA ILE A 39 -21.73 19.50 -0.46
C ILE A 39 -20.83 20.26 0.52
N GLU A 40 -20.27 21.38 0.09
CA GLU A 40 -19.52 22.30 0.93
C GLU A 40 -20.34 23.56 1.13
N HIS A 41 -20.52 23.97 2.39
CA HIS A 41 -21.19 25.23 2.70
C HIS A 41 -20.16 26.34 2.75
N ALA A 42 -20.29 27.33 1.88
CA ALA A 42 -19.43 28.51 1.85
C ALA A 42 -20.18 29.75 2.34
N LEU A 43 -19.47 30.58 3.10
CA LEU A 43 -19.93 31.92 3.44
C LEU A 43 -19.59 32.85 2.28
N VAL A 44 -20.60 33.55 1.76
CA VAL A 44 -20.37 34.63 0.79
C VAL A 44 -19.97 35.87 1.56
N ASN A 45 -18.72 36.32 1.38
CA ASN A 45 -18.28 37.59 1.96
C ASN A 45 -19.25 38.69 1.50
N TYR A 46 -19.80 39.43 2.48
CA TYR A 46 -20.80 40.50 2.33
C TYR A 46 -22.27 40.08 2.13
N SER A 47 -22.63 38.81 2.33
CA SER A 47 -24.02 38.35 2.29
C SER A 47 -24.35 37.50 3.53
N PRO A 48 -25.55 37.64 4.12
CA PRO A 48 -25.97 36.83 5.26
C PRO A 48 -26.41 35.40 4.87
N TYR A 49 -26.35 35.04 3.60
CA TYR A 49 -26.79 33.73 3.10
C TYR A 49 -25.64 32.73 2.98
N LEU A 50 -25.92 31.48 3.37
CA LEU A 50 -25.05 30.34 3.07
C LEU A 50 -25.29 29.89 1.63
N VAL A 51 -24.22 29.55 0.93
CA VAL A 51 -24.30 28.94 -0.40
C VAL A 51 -23.74 27.53 -0.35
N ASP A 52 -24.45 26.62 -1.03
CA ASP A 52 -24.05 25.23 -1.14
C ASP A 52 -23.29 25.03 -2.45
N VAL A 53 -22.02 24.65 -2.34
CA VAL A 53 -21.20 24.26 -3.48
C VAL A 53 -21.23 22.75 -3.58
N THR A 54 -21.96 22.24 -4.57
CA THR A 54 -22.00 20.81 -4.86
C THR A 54 -20.88 20.46 -5.84
N SER A 55 -20.03 19.52 -5.45
CA SER A 55 -18.97 18.95 -6.30
C SER A 55 -19.05 17.43 -6.30
N MET A 56 -18.50 16.80 -7.33
CA MET A 56 -18.43 15.34 -7.44
C MET A 56 -17.05 14.86 -7.01
N ILE A 57 -17.00 13.88 -6.10
CA ILE A 57 -15.77 13.19 -5.72
C ILE A 57 -15.87 11.74 -6.14
N THR A 58 -14.80 11.25 -6.78
CA THR A 58 -14.67 9.87 -7.22
C THR A 58 -13.66 9.14 -6.33
N PHE A 59 -14.07 8.00 -5.79
CA PHE A 59 -13.23 7.13 -4.99
C PHE A 59 -13.03 5.81 -5.72
N THR A 60 -11.77 5.36 -5.80
CA THR A 60 -11.43 4.03 -6.33
C THR A 60 -10.92 3.18 -5.18
N GLN A 61 -11.61 2.09 -4.90
CA GLN A 61 -11.18 1.10 -3.93
C GLN A 61 -10.25 0.11 -4.61
N PHE A 62 -9.12 -0.17 -3.95
CA PHE A 62 -8.15 -1.16 -4.40
C PHE A 62 -8.09 -2.31 -3.39
N SER A 63 -8.02 -3.54 -3.90
CA SER A 63 -7.62 -4.70 -3.10
C SER A 63 -6.12 -4.90 -3.25
N THR A 64 -5.46 -5.21 -2.14
CA THR A 64 -4.09 -5.73 -2.17
C THR A 64 -4.15 -7.21 -1.85
N SER A 65 -3.73 -8.05 -2.79
CA SER A 65 -3.46 -9.45 -2.54
C SER A 65 -1.96 -9.67 -2.60
N THR A 66 -1.39 -10.21 -1.53
CA THR A 66 -0.09 -10.86 -1.59
C THR A 66 -0.29 -12.20 -2.26
N ALA A 67 0.12 -12.32 -3.53
CA ALA A 67 0.34 -13.64 -4.09
C ALA A 67 1.50 -14.26 -3.31
N GLU A 68 1.23 -15.18 -2.39
CA GLU A 68 2.28 -16.08 -1.92
C GLU A 68 2.73 -16.83 -3.17
N VAL A 69 3.94 -16.53 -3.66
CA VAL A 69 4.61 -17.38 -4.62
C VAL A 69 4.90 -18.68 -3.87
N ALA A 70 3.94 -19.60 -3.89
CA ALA A 70 4.19 -21.00 -3.61
C ALA A 70 5.18 -21.44 -4.69
N SER A 71 6.47 -21.29 -4.38
CA SER A 71 7.55 -21.75 -5.25
C SER A 71 7.35 -23.24 -5.43
N ALA A 72 6.84 -23.60 -6.61
CA ALA A 72 6.83 -24.94 -7.14
C ALA A 72 8.20 -25.57 -6.85
N THR A 73 8.20 -26.55 -5.94
CA THR A 73 9.31 -27.46 -5.77
C THR A 73 8.86 -28.75 -6.46
N GLU A 74 9.10 -28.82 -7.77
CA GLU A 74 9.29 -30.11 -8.46
C GLU A 74 10.74 -30.57 -8.27
#